data_AF-A0A2H1WM42-F1
#
_entry.id   AF-A0A2H1WM42-F1
#
_cell.length_a   1.000
_cell.length_b   1.000
_cell.length_c   1.000
_cell.angle_alpha   90.00
_cell.angle_beta   90.00
_cell.angle_gamma   90.00
#
_symmetry.space_group_name_H-M   'P 1'
#
loop_
_entity.id
_entity.type
_entity.pdbx_description
1 polymer ?
#
loop_
_entity_poly.entity_id
_entity_poly.type
_entity_poly.pdbx_seq_one_letter_code
_entity_poly.pdbx_strand_id
1 'polypeptide(L)'
;MHATEYDDLEIKAHHALTDRQARHAILLSQYKFTCVCEACVYDWPKYLDLPPAKNLPQEVVQMIKKHLSDEMITSLQKADKECALREFQPLCKLATALEPYLPCKEAANCQEMLKQCLQILAGVLPNDFAKSIDFDIPPAVLPKHNTKFFSGEGAKDLAS
;
A
#
# COMPACT_ATOMS: atom_id res chain seq x y z
N MET A 1 -35.87 -19.27 3.96
CA MET A 1 -34.59 -19.74 4.54
C MET A 1 -33.50 -19.02 3.76
N HIS A 2 -33.18 -17.79 4.18
CA HIS A 2 -32.14 -16.96 3.54
C HIS A 2 -30.82 -17.26 4.24
N ALA A 3 -29.93 -17.98 3.55
CA ALA A 3 -28.53 -18.05 3.91
C ALA A 3 -27.77 -17.16 2.92
N THR A 4 -27.64 -15.88 3.27
CA THR A 4 -26.72 -14.93 2.62
C THR A 4 -25.64 -14.61 3.63
N GLU A 5 -24.66 -15.49 3.74
CA GLU A 5 -23.33 -15.14 4.27
C GLU A 5 -22.33 -15.79 3.32
N TYR A 6 -22.26 -15.23 2.11
CA TYR A 6 -21.05 -15.31 1.31
C TYR A 6 -20.03 -14.42 2.02
N ASP A 7 -19.17 -15.03 2.84
CA ASP A 7 -17.85 -14.46 3.05
C ASP A 7 -17.16 -14.52 1.68
N ASP A 8 -17.27 -13.43 0.93
CA ASP A 8 -16.48 -13.17 -0.26
C ASP A 8 -15.01 -13.04 0.15
N LEU A 9 -14.37 -14.18 0.41
CA LEU A 9 -12.92 -14.33 0.39
C LEU A 9 -12.48 -14.10 -1.05
N GLU A 10 -12.37 -12.84 -1.45
CA GLU A 10 -11.81 -12.44 -2.72
C GLU A 10 -10.39 -13.00 -2.80
N ILE A 11 -10.21 -14.13 -3.51
CA ILE A 11 -8.90 -14.77 -3.65
C ILE A 11 -8.05 -13.85 -4.53
N LYS A 12 -7.19 -13.06 -3.89
CA LYS A 12 -6.29 -12.12 -4.58
C LYS A 12 -5.16 -12.88 -5.25
N ALA A 13 -4.98 -12.65 -6.55
CA ALA A 13 -3.88 -13.22 -7.34
C ALA A 13 -2.55 -12.55 -6.97
N HIS A 14 -1.91 -13.01 -5.88
CA HIS A 14 -0.63 -12.48 -5.40
C HIS A 14 0.51 -13.48 -5.67
N HIS A 15 1.55 -13.05 -6.40
CA HIS A 15 2.68 -13.91 -6.77
C HIS A 15 3.35 -14.60 -5.58
N ALA A 16 3.43 -13.90 -4.46
CA ALA A 16 4.07 -14.40 -3.26
C ALA A 16 3.24 -15.47 -2.50
N LEU A 17 1.95 -15.64 -2.81
CA LEU A 17 1.03 -16.54 -2.09
C LEU A 17 0.46 -17.67 -2.96
N THR A 18 0.31 -17.41 -4.25
CA THR A 18 -0.36 -18.31 -5.21
C THR A 18 0.64 -18.74 -6.28
N ASP A 19 0.58 -19.99 -6.74
CA ASP A 19 1.41 -20.45 -7.85
C ASP A 19 0.98 -19.79 -9.17
N ARG A 20 1.84 -19.88 -10.19
CA ARG A 20 1.63 -19.22 -11.48
C ARG A 20 0.33 -19.65 -12.16
N GLN A 21 -0.02 -20.93 -12.13
CA GLN A 21 -1.22 -21.44 -12.79
C GLN A 21 -2.48 -20.90 -12.12
N ALA A 22 -2.53 -20.94 -10.78
CA ALA A 22 -3.62 -20.37 -10.02
C ALA A 22 -3.77 -18.86 -10.29
N ARG A 23 -2.67 -18.11 -10.34
CA ARG A 23 -2.69 -16.67 -10.66
C ARG A 23 -3.26 -16.39 -12.03
N HIS A 24 -2.79 -17.10 -13.05
CA HIS A 24 -3.30 -16.94 -14.42
C HIS A 24 -4.79 -17.29 -14.49
N ALA A 25 -5.23 -18.36 -13.83
CA ALA A 25 -6.65 -18.73 -13.78
C ALA A 25 -7.51 -17.64 -13.11
N ILE A 26 -7.07 -17.10 -11.97
CA ILE A 26 -7.79 -16.03 -11.25
C ILE A 26 -7.85 -14.75 -12.09
N LEU A 27 -6.72 -14.28 -12.61
CA LEU A 27 -6.64 -13.04 -13.38
C LEU A 27 -7.39 -13.15 -14.71
N LEU A 28 -7.34 -14.30 -15.38
CA LEU A 28 -8.11 -14.56 -16.58
C LEU A 28 -9.61 -14.62 -16.27
N SER A 29 -10.00 -15.20 -15.14
CA SER A 29 -11.41 -15.24 -14.73
C SER A 29 -11.96 -13.86 -14.41
N GLN A 30 -11.26 -13.10 -13.54
CA GLN A 30 -11.71 -11.80 -13.01
C GLN A 30 -11.53 -10.65 -14.01
N TYR A 31 -10.37 -10.59 -14.66
CA TYR A 31 -9.93 -9.41 -15.42
C TYR A 31 -9.66 -9.72 -16.90
N LYS A 32 -9.86 -10.97 -17.35
CA LYS A 32 -9.71 -11.39 -18.75
C LYS A 32 -8.32 -11.13 -19.34
N PHE A 33 -7.26 -11.18 -18.53
CA PHE A 33 -5.88 -11.08 -19.01
C PHE A 33 -4.96 -12.15 -18.40
N THR A 34 -3.83 -12.39 -19.07
CA THR A 34 -2.76 -13.25 -18.59
C THR A 34 -1.60 -12.40 -18.09
N CYS A 35 -1.18 -12.58 -16.84
CA CYS A 35 -0.10 -11.79 -16.27
C CYS A 35 1.27 -12.15 -16.85
N VAL A 36 2.00 -11.12 -17.28
CA VAL A 36 3.34 -11.18 -17.85
C VAL A 36 4.37 -10.44 -16.99
N CYS A 37 4.09 -10.25 -15.69
CA CYS A 37 5.09 -9.70 -14.78
C CYS A 37 6.29 -10.65 -14.67
N GLU A 38 7.42 -10.12 -14.23
CA GLU A 38 8.67 -10.85 -14.06
C GLU A 38 8.48 -12.18 -13.30
N ALA A 39 7.73 -12.15 -12.19
CA ALA A 39 7.42 -13.33 -11.39
C ALA A 39 6.59 -14.40 -12.13
N CYS A 40 5.78 -14.02 -13.13
CA CYS A 40 5.02 -14.97 -13.95
C CYS A 40 5.84 -15.46 -15.15
N VAL A 41 6.70 -14.62 -15.72
CA VAL A 41 7.57 -15.00 -16.84
C VAL A 41 8.61 -16.01 -16.39
N TYR A 42 9.25 -15.76 -15.23
CA TYR A 42 10.32 -16.62 -14.70
C TYR A 42 9.87 -17.62 -13.64
N ASP A 43 8.55 -17.79 -13.46
CA ASP A 43 7.95 -18.73 -12.50
C ASP A 43 8.55 -18.65 -11.10
N TRP A 44 8.59 -17.42 -10.54
CA TRP A 44 9.19 -17.19 -9.24
C TRP A 44 8.53 -18.01 -8.12
N PRO A 45 9.30 -18.46 -7.13
CA PRO A 45 8.78 -19.21 -6.00
C PRO A 45 7.86 -18.35 -5.11
N LYS A 46 7.07 -19.01 -4.26
CA LYS A 46 6.24 -18.34 -3.25
C LYS A 46 7.11 -17.71 -2.17
N TYR A 47 6.55 -16.79 -1.40
CA TYR A 47 7.29 -16.07 -0.36
C TYR A 47 8.00 -16.98 0.64
N LEU A 48 7.33 -18.04 1.08
CA LEU A 48 7.90 -19.00 2.04
C LEU A 48 9.07 -19.80 1.45
N ASP A 49 9.11 -19.91 0.12
CA ASP A 49 10.09 -20.70 -0.63
C ASP A 49 11.17 -19.81 -1.29
N LEU A 50 11.14 -18.49 -1.04
CA LEU A 50 12.14 -17.56 -1.57
C LEU A 50 13.51 -17.83 -0.94
N PRO A 51 14.59 -17.92 -1.74
CA PRO A 51 15.92 -18.02 -1.22
C PRO A 51 16.38 -16.70 -0.58
N PRO A 52 17.27 -16.73 0.42
CA PRO A 52 17.98 -15.53 0.84
C PRO A 52 18.94 -15.07 -0.27
N ALA A 53 19.13 -13.75 -0.38
CA ALA A 53 20.10 -13.17 -1.28
C ALA A 53 21.53 -13.64 -0.95
N LYS A 54 22.32 -13.90 -1.99
CA LYS A 54 23.71 -14.36 -1.88
C LYS A 54 24.66 -13.31 -2.45
N ASN A 55 25.88 -13.25 -1.92
CA ASN A 55 26.94 -12.36 -2.41
C ASN A 55 26.55 -10.87 -2.42
N LEU A 56 25.80 -10.44 -1.41
CA LEU A 56 25.44 -9.03 -1.25
C LEU A 56 26.67 -8.19 -0.83
N PRO A 57 26.82 -6.97 -1.36
CA PRO A 57 27.79 -6.01 -0.86
C PRO A 57 27.55 -5.71 0.62
N GLN A 58 28.63 -5.49 1.37
CA GLN A 58 28.55 -5.24 2.81
C GLN A 58 27.64 -4.06 3.16
N GLU A 59 27.62 -3.02 2.32
CA GLU A 59 26.75 -1.85 2.47
C GLU A 59 25.27 -2.24 2.39
N VAL A 60 24.89 -3.11 1.45
CA VAL A 60 23.51 -3.59 1.31
C VAL A 60 23.11 -4.44 2.51
N VAL A 61 24.01 -5.30 2.99
CA VAL A 61 23.78 -6.09 4.22
C VAL A 61 23.54 -5.19 5.43
N GLN A 62 24.29 -4.09 5.57
CA GLN A 62 24.08 -3.11 6.64
C GLN A 62 22.74 -2.39 6.50
N MET A 63 22.36 -2.00 5.27
CA MET A 63 21.06 -1.40 5.00
C MET A 63 19.90 -2.35 5.35
N ILE A 64 20.00 -3.63 4.99
CA ILE A 64 19.01 -4.66 5.35
C ILE A 64 18.85 -4.72 6.87
N LYS A 65 19.95 -4.89 7.61
CA LYS A 65 19.90 -5.00 9.08
C LYS A 65 19.31 -3.76 9.74
N LYS A 66 19.56 -2.58 9.18
CA LYS A 66 19.08 -1.31 9.70
C LYS A 66 17.62 -1.05 9.39
N HIS A 67 17.20 -1.27 8.14
CA HIS A 67 15.92 -0.80 7.61
C HIS A 67 14.85 -1.91 7.50
N LEU A 68 15.25 -3.19 7.55
CA LEU A 68 14.34 -4.34 7.57
C LEU A 68 14.36 -5.07 8.92
N SER A 69 14.52 -4.33 10.02
CA SER A 69 14.53 -4.90 11.37
C SER A 69 13.11 -5.17 11.90
N ASP A 70 12.99 -6.11 12.83
CA ASP A 70 11.69 -6.45 13.47
C ASP A 70 11.06 -5.25 14.18
N GLU A 71 11.89 -4.34 14.70
CA GLU A 71 11.44 -3.08 15.31
C GLU A 71 10.74 -2.18 14.29
N MET A 72 11.32 -2.03 13.09
CA MET A 72 10.72 -1.23 12.02
C MET A 72 9.42 -1.88 11.52
N ILE A 73 9.42 -3.21 11.34
CA ILE A 73 8.21 -3.95 10.96
C ILE A 73 7.09 -3.72 11.99
N THR A 74 7.41 -3.86 13.28
CA THR A 74 6.44 -3.63 14.37
C THR A 74 5.91 -2.20 14.38
N SER A 75 6.77 -1.22 14.08
CA SER A 75 6.38 0.19 14.03
C SER A 75 5.43 0.49 12.86
N LEU A 76 5.74 -0.03 11.67
CA LEU A 76 4.86 0.11 10.49
C LEU A 76 3.53 -0.62 10.68
N GLN A 77 3.52 -1.80 11.31
CA GLN A 77 2.29 -2.51 11.65
C GLN A 77 1.37 -1.71 12.60
N LYS A 78 1.94 -0.84 13.44
CA LYS A 78 1.19 0.09 14.31
C LYS A 78 0.78 1.39 13.60
N ALA A 79 0.94 1.46 12.28
CA ALA A 79 0.67 2.64 11.47
C ALA A 79 1.43 3.90 11.92
N ASP A 80 2.67 3.73 12.41
CA ASP A 80 3.53 4.86 12.79
C ASP A 80 3.92 5.67 11.54
N LYS A 81 3.29 6.84 11.41
CA LYS A 81 3.49 7.76 10.28
C LYS A 81 4.88 8.40 10.28
N GLU A 82 5.47 8.66 11.44
CA GLU A 82 6.82 9.25 11.52
C GLU A 82 7.86 8.22 11.09
N CYS A 83 7.69 6.97 11.52
CA CYS A 83 8.48 5.85 11.03
C CYS A 83 8.36 5.70 9.51
N ALA A 84 7.13 5.69 8.97
CA ALA A 84 6.90 5.57 7.53
C ALA A 84 7.59 6.70 6.73
N LEU A 85 7.49 7.95 7.18
CA LEU A 85 8.16 9.10 6.54
C LEU A 85 9.69 8.96 6.55
N ARG A 86 10.26 8.53 7.68
CA ARG A 86 11.70 8.36 7.85
C ARG A 86 12.27 7.22 7.01
N GLU A 87 11.56 6.09 6.95
CA GLU A 87 12.07 4.86 6.34
C GLU A 87 11.76 4.74 4.84
N PHE A 88 10.78 5.48 4.31
CA PHE A 88 10.37 5.36 2.90
C PHE A 88 11.53 5.54 1.90
N GLN A 89 12.28 6.65 2.00
CA GLN A 89 13.40 6.91 1.08
C GLN A 89 14.56 5.90 1.24
N PRO A 90 15.02 5.54 2.45
CA PRO A 90 15.97 4.45 2.63
C PRO A 90 15.52 3.12 2.02
N LEU A 91 14.25 2.76 2.18
CA LEU A 91 13.70 1.54 1.61
C LEU A 91 13.68 1.58 0.07
N CYS A 92 13.39 2.72 -0.57
CA CYS A 92 13.50 2.84 -2.03
C CYS A 92 14.93 2.60 -2.54
N LYS A 93 15.94 3.14 -1.82
CA LYS A 93 17.35 2.91 -2.15
C LYS A 93 17.71 1.44 -1.98
N LEU A 94 17.24 0.81 -0.91
CA LEU A 94 17.46 -0.62 -0.67
C LEU A 94 16.82 -1.48 -1.76
N ALA A 95 15.58 -1.18 -2.15
CA ALA A 95 14.89 -1.90 -3.23
C ALA A 95 15.67 -1.84 -4.55
N THR A 96 16.20 -0.67 -4.89
CA THR A 96 17.05 -0.49 -6.08
C THR A 96 18.34 -1.33 -5.98
N ALA A 97 18.98 -1.35 -4.81
CA ALA A 97 20.20 -2.14 -4.60
C ALA A 97 19.95 -3.66 -4.63
N LEU A 98 18.73 -4.11 -4.33
CA LEU A 98 18.36 -5.53 -4.32
C LEU A 98 17.85 -6.05 -5.67
N GLU A 99 17.54 -5.17 -6.62
CA GLU A 99 17.02 -5.54 -7.95
C GLU A 99 17.87 -6.60 -8.68
N PRO A 100 19.22 -6.54 -8.68
CA PRO A 100 20.04 -7.56 -9.34
C PRO A 100 20.00 -8.95 -8.68
N TYR A 101 19.40 -9.06 -7.48
CA TYR A 101 19.37 -10.27 -6.66
C TYR A 101 17.99 -10.92 -6.61
N LEU A 102 17.05 -10.44 -7.43
CA LEU A 102 15.72 -11.01 -7.52
C LEU A 102 15.76 -12.41 -8.18
N PRO A 103 14.91 -13.36 -7.76
CA PRO A 103 14.02 -13.28 -6.61
C PRO A 103 14.73 -13.63 -5.28
N CYS A 104 14.59 -12.79 -4.25
CA CYS A 104 15.11 -13.07 -2.92
C CYS A 104 14.20 -12.56 -1.79
N LYS A 105 14.36 -13.14 -0.61
CA LYS A 105 13.53 -12.86 0.57
C LYS A 105 13.68 -11.40 1.05
N GLU A 106 14.90 -10.86 1.01
CA GLU A 106 15.21 -9.50 1.42
C GLU A 106 14.49 -8.47 0.53
N ALA A 107 14.45 -8.71 -0.78
CA ALA A 107 13.74 -7.85 -1.71
C ALA A 107 12.23 -7.90 -1.49
N ALA A 108 11.67 -9.10 -1.27
CA ALA A 108 10.25 -9.25 -0.94
C ALA A 108 9.88 -8.53 0.38
N ASN A 109 10.70 -8.65 1.42
CA ASN A 109 10.52 -7.92 2.67
C ASN A 109 10.56 -6.40 2.46
N CYS A 110 11.51 -5.92 1.66
CA CYS A 110 11.64 -4.51 1.34
C CYS A 110 10.41 -3.99 0.59
N GLN A 111 9.89 -4.74 -0.38
CA GLN A 111 8.65 -4.40 -1.11
C GLN A 111 7.44 -4.34 -0.18
N GLU A 112 7.30 -5.29 0.75
CA GLU A 112 6.20 -5.31 1.72
C GLU A 112 6.27 -4.12 2.68
N MET A 113 7.46 -3.76 3.16
CA MET A 113 7.64 -2.56 3.99
C MET A 113 7.35 -1.27 3.23
N LEU A 114 7.79 -1.16 1.97
CA LEU A 114 7.45 -0.03 1.10
C LEU A 114 5.94 0.10 0.90
N LYS A 115 5.24 -1.03 0.67
CA LYS A 115 3.78 -1.06 0.55
C LYS A 115 3.11 -0.54 1.82
N GLN A 116 3.57 -0.98 3.00
CA GLN A 116 3.05 -0.49 4.28
C GLN A 116 3.29 1.01 4.48
N CYS A 117 4.50 1.50 4.18
CA CYS A 117 4.78 2.93 4.21
C CYS A 117 3.81 3.70 3.31
N LEU A 118 3.62 3.26 2.06
CA LEU A 118 2.70 3.93 1.12
C LEU A 118 1.25 3.91 1.61
N GLN A 119 0.79 2.80 2.18
CA GLN A 119 -0.55 2.70 2.77
C GLN A 119 -0.74 3.72 3.90
N ILE A 120 0.21 3.80 4.84
CA ILE A 120 0.18 4.77 5.94
C ILE A 120 0.20 6.21 5.42
N LEU A 121 1.08 6.51 4.46
CA LEU A 121 1.26 7.86 3.92
C LEU A 121 0.08 8.31 3.06
N ALA A 122 -0.57 7.39 2.35
CA ALA A 122 -1.79 7.65 1.59
C ALA A 122 -3.04 7.76 2.49
N GLY A 123 -2.93 7.47 3.79
CA GLY A 123 -4.06 7.42 4.71
C GLY A 123 -4.97 6.21 4.51
N VAL A 124 -4.51 5.21 3.77
CA VAL A 124 -5.21 3.94 3.58
C VAL A 124 -4.78 3.01 4.72
N LEU A 125 -5.53 3.06 5.81
CA LEU A 125 -5.31 2.13 6.92
C LEU A 125 -5.94 0.76 6.58
N PRO A 126 -5.33 -0.35 7.01
CA PRO A 126 -6.00 -1.65 6.99
C PRO A 126 -7.35 -1.53 7.70
N ASN A 127 -8.38 -2.23 7.20
CA ASN A 127 -9.77 -2.07 7.61
C ASN A 127 -9.99 -2.08 9.14
N ASP A 128 -9.12 -2.76 9.89
CA ASP A 128 -9.22 -2.90 11.36
C ASP A 128 -8.69 -1.68 12.14
N PHE A 129 -7.99 -0.74 11.48
CA PHE A 129 -7.43 0.48 12.08
C PHE A 129 -8.16 1.76 11.64
N ALA A 130 -9.15 1.65 10.75
CA ALA A 130 -10.04 2.75 10.45
C ALA A 130 -10.90 3.02 11.69
N LYS A 131 -10.53 4.01 12.51
CA LYS A 131 -11.49 4.62 13.43
C LYS A 131 -12.72 4.98 12.59
N SER A 132 -13.89 4.52 13.01
CA SER A 132 -15.16 4.83 12.33
C SER A 132 -15.18 6.32 12.04
N ILE A 133 -15.23 6.69 10.75
CA ILE A 133 -15.51 8.06 10.37
C ILE A 133 -16.97 8.27 10.74
N ASP A 134 -17.20 9.05 11.80
CA ASP A 134 -18.55 9.48 12.16
C ASP A 134 -19.01 10.47 11.09
N PHE A 135 -19.87 10.00 10.19
CA PHE A 135 -20.44 10.83 9.12
C PHE A 135 -21.56 11.75 9.66
N ASP A 136 -21.96 11.60 10.93
CA ASP A 136 -22.97 12.43 11.58
C ASP A 136 -22.40 13.69 12.24
N ILE A 137 -21.14 14.05 11.95
CA ILE A 137 -20.60 15.35 12.39
C ILE A 137 -21.42 16.46 11.72
N PRO A 138 -22.22 17.25 12.48
CA PRO A 138 -22.97 18.33 11.91
C PRO A 138 -22.00 19.37 11.32
N PRO A 139 -22.34 20.00 10.18
CA PRO A 139 -21.50 21.01 9.56
C PRO A 139 -21.15 22.10 10.58
N ALA A 140 -19.90 22.56 10.55
CA ALA A 140 -19.44 23.63 11.42
C ALA A 140 -20.40 24.83 11.30
N VAL A 141 -20.99 25.24 12.42
CA VAL A 141 -21.84 26.43 12.47
C VAL A 141 -20.94 27.62 12.15
N LEU A 142 -20.99 28.06 10.90
CA LEU A 142 -20.26 29.26 10.48
C LEU A 142 -20.79 30.45 11.30
N PRO A 143 -19.92 31.29 11.87
CA PRO A 143 -20.35 32.52 12.50
C PRO A 143 -21.14 33.34 11.48
N LYS A 144 -22.32 33.83 11.89
CA LYS A 144 -23.18 34.70 11.09
C LYS A 144 -22.49 36.03 10.82
N HIS A 145 -21.54 36.04 9.89
CA HIS A 145 -21.07 37.26 9.27
C HIS A 145 -22.08 37.63 8.19
N ASN A 146 -22.68 38.82 8.34
CA ASN A 146 -23.44 39.52 7.30
C ASN A 146 -22.50 39.81 6.11
N THR A 147 -22.19 38.79 5.33
CA THR A 147 -21.48 38.95 4.07
C THR A 147 -22.53 39.29 3.02
N LYS A 148 -22.55 40.55 2.59
CA LYS A 148 -23.33 41.08 1.47
C LYS A 148 -23.03 40.39 0.12
N PHE A 149 -22.22 39.34 0.11
CA PHE A 149 -21.67 38.73 -1.10
C PHE A 149 -22.65 37.77 -1.81
N PHE A 150 -23.70 37.30 -1.13
CA PHE A 150 -24.62 36.29 -1.66
C PHE A 150 -26.05 36.79 -1.98
N SER A 151 -26.35 38.10 -1.89
CA SER A 151 -27.70 38.62 -2.23
C SER A 151 -27.95 38.83 -3.73
N GLY A 152 -26.95 38.60 -4.60
CA GLY A 152 -27.12 38.80 -6.05
C GLY A 152 -27.30 40.26 -6.48
N GLU A 153 -27.10 41.24 -5.59
CA GLU A 153 -27.25 42.66 -5.89
C GLU A 153 -26.01 43.32 -6.50
N GLY A 154 -24.85 42.66 -6.48
CA GLY A 154 -23.58 43.21 -6.96
C GLY A 154 -23.45 43.39 -8.48
N ALA A 155 -24.46 43.00 -9.26
CA ALA A 155 -24.46 43.18 -10.72
C ALA A 155 -25.08 44.51 -11.18
N LYS A 156 -25.62 45.33 -10.26
CA LYS A 156 -26.31 46.58 -10.63
C LYS A 156 -25.39 47.79 -10.79
N ASP A 157 -24.15 47.72 -10.30
CA ASP A 157 -23.21 48.86 -10.29
C ASP A 157 -22.24 48.89 -11.49
N LEU A 158 -22.44 48.03 -12.50
CA LEU A 158 -21.62 47.99 -13.72
C LEU A 158 -22.33 48.52 -14.98
N ALA A 159 -23.51 49.13 -14.83
CA ALA A 159 -24.30 49.69 -15.91
C ALA A 159 -24.56 51.21 -15.74
N SER A 160 -23.53 51.96 -15.36
CA SER A 160 -23.55 53.44 -15.34
C SER A 160 -22.31 53.99 -16.03
#